data_AF-A0A7J8PDC0-F1
#
_entry.id   AF-A0A7J8PDC0-F1
#
_cell.length_a   1.000
_cell.length_b   1.000
_cell.length_c   1.000
_cell.angle_alpha   90.00
_cell.angle_beta   90.00
_cell.angle_gamma   90.00
#
_symmetry.space_group_name_H-M   'P 1'
#
loop_
_entity.id
_entity.type
_entity.pdbx_description
1 polymer ?
#
loop_
_entity_poly.entity_id
_entity_poly.type
_entity_poly.pdbx_seq_one_letter_code
_entity_poly.pdbx_strand_id
1 'polypeptide(L)'
;ILSVRETVLLPDQVILFLKYPRSARLFTKEELDCVYLSVHNTSPVPRLKQSPARVDTEQLGEQIVRCPSGPRGLLITVGSKSNGVFPAGPTHYWDSLAYEALVDNDNTTVVFVKGLNLRPERVSNASRFECVYGEDFSRLKLVLRSEVLSIAQEIVRCRTPLIVLNSQKKVNSSVKVSVRIKGGGTLPSIARLGFLSDSGRDPLPTRKPHETCICTMARNQARFLKEWVIYHALIGVQRWYIYDNNSDDDTDQVIESLFNAGYNISRHIWPWIKTQEGGFSHCALRAKGSCEWIGFIDVDEFLHLPTGLFLHDVISNLTSTITSFGNISIGEIRVSCYSFGPSGLKRIPKQGVMVGYTCRLAVPERHKSIVKPEALNSTLINIVHHFHLRDDFRFIDVDRRMMVVNHYKYQVWEVFKQKFYRRVATYVADWKDEQNVRSKDRAPGLGTRAVEPVDWSSRFCEVTDTGLKDRVLRNFANPKNSLLPWQTTTNKKAGTWFVEEENTNKVQEKE
;
A
#
# COMPACT_ATOMS: atom_id res chain seq x y z
N ILE A 1 -21.91 22.48 -6.06
CA ILE A 1 -22.01 21.93 -7.43
C ILE A 1 -21.12 20.69 -7.49
N LEU A 2 -21.68 19.54 -7.87
CA LEU A 2 -20.91 18.31 -8.12
C LEU A 2 -20.07 18.51 -9.37
N SER A 3 -18.78 18.23 -9.28
CA SER A 3 -17.83 18.41 -10.38
C SER A 3 -16.64 17.47 -10.21
N VAL A 4 -15.97 17.16 -11.32
CA VAL A 4 -14.66 16.51 -11.27
C VAL A 4 -13.63 17.56 -10.90
N ARG A 5 -12.91 17.34 -9.80
CA ARG A 5 -11.88 18.24 -9.29
C ARG A 5 -10.57 18.11 -10.06
N GLU A 6 -10.11 16.88 -10.23
CA GLU A 6 -8.84 16.53 -10.87
C GLU A 6 -9.04 15.21 -11.62
N THR A 7 -8.39 15.06 -12.76
CA THR A 7 -8.37 13.82 -13.55
C THR A 7 -6.92 13.41 -13.77
N VAL A 8 -6.57 12.16 -13.49
CA VAL A 8 -5.23 11.60 -13.71
C VAL A 8 -5.32 10.46 -14.71
N LEU A 9 -4.61 10.60 -15.83
CA LEU A 9 -4.49 9.58 -16.86
C LEU A 9 -3.35 8.62 -16.49
N LEU A 10 -3.69 7.36 -16.21
CA LEU A 10 -2.76 6.25 -16.10
C LEU A 10 -2.72 5.49 -17.45
N PRO A 11 -1.71 4.64 -17.69
CA PRO A 11 -1.61 3.88 -18.95
C PRO A 11 -2.82 2.99 -19.27
N ASP A 12 -3.48 2.46 -18.23
CA ASP A 12 -4.53 1.46 -18.33
C ASP A 12 -5.89 1.93 -17.81
N GLN A 13 -5.94 3.04 -17.08
CA GLN A 13 -7.16 3.54 -16.44
C GLN A 13 -7.10 5.05 -16.24
N VAL A 14 -8.24 5.65 -15.88
CA VAL A 14 -8.33 7.06 -15.50
C VAL A 14 -8.84 7.15 -14.07
N ILE A 15 -8.20 7.99 -13.26
CA ILE A 15 -8.63 8.29 -11.90
C ILE A 15 -9.26 9.69 -11.89
N LEU A 16 -10.51 9.80 -11.44
CA LEU A 16 -11.22 11.06 -11.29
C LEU A 16 -11.52 11.32 -9.81
N PHE A 17 -11.13 12.50 -9.33
CA PHE A 17 -11.40 12.96 -7.98
C PHE A 17 -12.65 13.82 -7.99
N LEU A 18 -13.71 13.42 -7.29
CA LEU A 18 -14.95 14.17 -7.25
C LEU A 18 -14.95 15.22 -6.15
N LYS A 19 -15.47 16.41 -6.46
CA LYS A 19 -15.73 17.49 -5.49
C LYS A 19 -17.19 17.48 -5.09
N TYR A 20 -17.45 17.16 -3.82
CA TYR A 20 -18.78 17.17 -3.23
C TYR A 20 -19.08 18.50 -2.52
N PRO A 21 -20.34 18.99 -2.59
CA PRO A 21 -20.86 19.88 -1.56
C PRO A 21 -20.91 19.13 -0.22
N ARG A 22 -20.62 19.82 0.90
CA ARG A 22 -20.52 19.20 2.24
C ARG A 22 -21.76 18.42 2.70
N SER A 23 -22.94 18.71 2.16
CA SER A 23 -24.21 18.08 2.49
C SER A 23 -24.65 16.97 1.52
N ALA A 24 -23.87 16.71 0.47
CA ALA A 24 -24.26 15.73 -0.54
C ALA A 24 -23.88 14.30 -0.10
N ARG A 25 -24.81 13.37 -0.32
CA ARG A 25 -24.56 11.92 -0.26
C ARG A 25 -23.50 11.53 -1.30
N LEU A 26 -22.66 10.57 -0.94
CA LEU A 26 -21.73 9.90 -1.85
C LEU A 26 -22.46 8.87 -2.72
N PHE A 27 -22.02 8.73 -3.98
CA PHE A 27 -22.62 7.78 -4.92
C PHE A 27 -22.03 6.37 -4.77
N THR A 28 -22.81 5.33 -5.06
CA THR A 28 -22.28 3.98 -5.24
C THR A 28 -21.74 3.81 -6.66
N LYS A 29 -21.04 2.69 -6.91
CA LYS A 29 -20.53 2.34 -8.24
C LYS A 29 -21.68 2.22 -9.27
N GLU A 30 -22.84 1.73 -8.83
CA GLU A 30 -24.01 1.46 -9.68
C GLU A 30 -24.74 2.74 -10.08
N GLU A 31 -24.55 3.83 -9.34
CA GLU A 31 -25.19 5.13 -9.58
C GLU A 31 -24.40 6.05 -10.53
N LEU A 32 -23.15 5.70 -10.80
CA LEU A 32 -22.23 6.48 -11.62
C LEU A 32 -21.94 5.81 -12.96
N ASP A 33 -21.71 6.63 -13.98
CA ASP A 33 -21.16 6.24 -15.27
C ASP A 33 -19.91 7.08 -15.58
N CYS A 34 -18.89 6.43 -16.12
CA CYS A 34 -17.78 7.08 -16.81
C CYS A 34 -18.27 7.57 -18.18
N VAL A 35 -18.16 8.87 -18.44
CA VAL A 35 -18.69 9.52 -19.64
C VAL A 35 -17.54 10.06 -20.48
N TYR A 36 -17.47 9.65 -21.74
CA TYR A 36 -16.45 10.11 -22.69
C TYR A 36 -17.08 11.08 -23.70
N LEU A 37 -16.59 12.30 -23.72
CA LEU A 37 -17.12 13.46 -24.44
C LEU A 37 -16.25 13.76 -25.67
N SER A 38 -16.89 14.08 -26.80
CA SER A 38 -16.20 14.63 -27.97
C SER A 38 -16.05 16.15 -27.85
N VAL A 39 -14.86 16.66 -28.15
CA VAL A 39 -14.52 18.10 -28.01
C VAL A 39 -14.61 18.85 -29.36
N HIS A 40 -15.14 18.22 -30.42
CA HIS A 40 -15.15 18.82 -31.76
C HIS A 40 -16.20 19.93 -31.98
N ASN A 41 -17.16 20.12 -31.07
CA ASN A 41 -18.19 21.15 -31.16
C ASN A 41 -18.15 22.11 -29.96
N THR A 42 -18.77 23.28 -30.08
CA THR A 42 -18.93 24.31 -29.02
C THR A 42 -19.64 23.81 -27.75
N SER A 43 -20.20 22.60 -27.76
CA SER A 43 -20.74 21.93 -26.58
C SER A 43 -20.27 20.46 -26.53
N PRO A 44 -19.72 19.97 -25.41
CA PRO A 44 -19.27 18.59 -25.28
C PRO A 44 -20.44 17.61 -25.41
N VAL A 45 -20.35 16.66 -26.36
CA VAL A 45 -21.39 15.64 -26.58
C VAL A 45 -20.90 14.28 -26.07
N PRO A 46 -21.65 13.58 -25.21
CA PRO A 46 -21.37 12.20 -24.83
C PRO A 46 -21.33 11.26 -26.02
N ARG A 47 -20.21 10.56 -26.20
CA ARG A 47 -20.02 9.53 -27.24
C ARG A 47 -20.14 8.13 -26.68
N LEU A 48 -19.74 7.94 -25.42
CA LEU A 48 -19.67 6.63 -24.78
C LEU A 48 -19.92 6.78 -23.29
N LYS A 49 -20.63 5.81 -22.72
CA LYS A 49 -20.77 5.61 -21.28
C LYS A 49 -20.29 4.21 -20.93
N GLN A 50 -19.57 4.08 -19.82
CA GLN A 50 -19.13 2.80 -19.28
C GLN A 50 -19.30 2.81 -17.76
N SER A 51 -19.55 1.65 -17.17
CA SER A 51 -19.53 1.55 -15.71
C SER A 51 -18.12 1.80 -15.17
N PRO A 52 -17.98 2.52 -14.05
CA PRO A 52 -16.69 2.64 -13.36
C PRO A 52 -16.11 1.27 -13.04
N ALA A 53 -14.79 1.14 -13.09
CA ALA A 53 -14.11 -0.04 -12.60
C ALA A 53 -14.27 -0.17 -11.07
N ARG A 54 -14.08 0.95 -10.36
CA ARG A 54 -14.20 1.04 -8.90
C ARG A 54 -14.56 2.46 -8.47
N VAL A 55 -15.28 2.57 -7.37
CA VAL A 55 -15.56 3.83 -6.67
C VAL A 55 -15.09 3.64 -5.23
N ASP A 56 -14.13 4.46 -4.80
CA ASP A 56 -13.57 4.44 -3.45
C ASP A 56 -13.92 5.74 -2.72
N THR A 57 -14.11 5.67 -1.41
CA THR A 57 -14.33 6.82 -0.54
C THR A 57 -13.13 6.98 0.40
N GLU A 58 -12.54 8.17 0.42
CA GLU A 58 -11.49 8.53 1.38
C GLU A 58 -12.09 9.07 2.70
N GLN A 59 -11.27 9.06 3.76
CA GLN A 59 -11.67 9.46 5.12
C GLN A 59 -12.20 10.90 5.24
N LEU A 60 -11.93 11.79 4.27
CA LEU A 60 -12.41 13.18 4.26
C LEU A 60 -13.69 13.39 3.41
N GLY A 61 -14.38 12.31 3.03
CA GLY A 61 -15.57 12.40 2.17
C GLY A 61 -15.24 12.76 0.71
N GLU A 62 -13.99 12.56 0.29
CA GLU A 62 -13.59 12.62 -1.11
C GLU A 62 -13.88 11.27 -1.77
N GLN A 63 -14.40 11.29 -3.00
CA GLN A 63 -14.63 10.07 -3.75
C GLN A 63 -13.71 9.99 -4.96
N ILE A 64 -13.09 8.83 -5.10
CA ILE A 64 -12.21 8.48 -6.21
C ILE A 64 -12.97 7.53 -7.12
N VAL A 65 -13.21 7.96 -8.35
CA VAL A 65 -13.84 7.13 -9.39
C VAL A 65 -12.75 6.67 -10.34
N ARG A 66 -12.66 5.35 -10.55
CA ARG A 66 -11.77 4.76 -11.55
C ARG A 66 -12.57 4.35 -12.77
N CYS A 67 -12.15 4.88 -13.91
CA CYS A 67 -12.76 4.60 -15.20
C CYS A 67 -11.79 3.82 -16.09
N PRO A 68 -12.28 2.96 -17.00
CA PRO A 68 -11.46 2.40 -18.05
C PRO A 68 -10.81 3.49 -18.91
N SER A 69 -9.74 3.15 -19.63
CA SER A 69 -9.17 4.09 -20.61
C SER A 69 -10.13 4.29 -21.77
N GLY A 70 -10.43 5.56 -22.09
CA GLY A 70 -11.29 5.94 -23.19
C GLY A 70 -10.59 5.94 -24.55
N PRO A 71 -11.35 5.98 -25.65
CA PRO A 71 -10.81 6.25 -26.98
C PRO A 71 -9.96 7.53 -27.00
N ARG A 72 -8.85 7.51 -27.76
CA ARG A 72 -7.97 8.67 -27.89
C ARG A 72 -8.72 9.90 -28.40
N GLY A 73 -8.43 11.07 -27.83
CA GLY A 73 -9.01 12.35 -28.24
C GLY A 73 -10.37 12.68 -27.59
N LEU A 74 -10.91 11.81 -26.74
CA LEU A 74 -12.12 12.11 -25.96
C LEU A 74 -11.75 12.64 -24.57
N LEU A 75 -12.52 13.63 -24.10
CA LEU A 75 -12.46 14.12 -22.72
C LEU A 75 -13.26 13.18 -21.83
N ILE A 76 -12.73 12.81 -20.67
CA ILE A 76 -13.42 11.94 -19.72
C ILE A 76 -13.96 12.73 -18.53
N THR A 77 -15.16 12.38 -18.09
CA THR A 77 -15.77 12.87 -16.86
C THR A 77 -16.63 11.77 -16.23
N VAL A 78 -17.26 12.06 -15.11
CA VAL A 78 -18.25 11.19 -14.46
C VAL A 78 -19.63 11.82 -14.63
N GLY A 79 -20.64 10.98 -14.82
CA GLY A 79 -22.03 11.38 -14.72
C GLY A 79 -22.76 10.53 -13.69
N SER A 80 -23.77 11.10 -13.07
CA SER A 80 -24.76 10.33 -12.30
C SER A 80 -25.90 9.93 -13.22
N LYS A 81 -26.41 8.72 -13.05
CA LYS A 81 -27.58 8.23 -13.79
C LYS A 81 -28.83 9.07 -13.54
N SER A 82 -28.94 9.70 -12.37
CA SER A 82 -30.05 10.59 -12.01
C SER A 82 -29.77 12.08 -12.25
N ASN A 83 -28.53 12.54 -12.00
CA ASN A 83 -28.20 13.97 -12.01
C ASN A 83 -27.46 14.45 -13.28
N GLY A 84 -27.27 13.57 -14.27
CA GLY A 84 -26.61 13.92 -15.53
C GLY A 84 -25.09 13.98 -15.42
N VAL A 85 -24.47 14.57 -16.44
CA VAL A 85 -23.00 14.59 -16.62
C VAL A 85 -22.38 15.70 -15.76
N PHE A 86 -21.36 15.38 -14.97
CA PHE A 86 -20.65 16.37 -14.18
C PHE A 86 -19.64 17.15 -15.03
N PRO A 87 -19.41 18.45 -14.74
CA PRO A 87 -18.34 19.21 -15.37
C PRO A 87 -16.99 18.53 -15.18
N ALA A 88 -16.23 18.41 -16.28
CA ALA A 88 -14.89 17.84 -16.28
C ALA A 88 -13.89 18.78 -15.57
N GLY A 89 -12.91 18.18 -14.91
CA GLY A 89 -11.83 18.89 -14.24
C GLY A 89 -10.56 18.97 -15.11
N PRO A 90 -9.52 19.68 -14.63
CA PRO A 90 -8.18 19.60 -15.21
C PRO A 90 -7.68 18.16 -15.30
N THR A 91 -7.00 17.86 -16.40
CA THR A 91 -6.45 16.53 -16.71
C THR A 91 -4.93 16.55 -16.62
N HIS A 92 -4.36 15.57 -15.92
CA HIS A 92 -2.94 15.41 -15.70
C HIS A 92 -2.45 14.05 -16.18
N TYR A 93 -1.23 14.01 -16.68
CA TYR A 93 -0.57 12.76 -17.05
C TYR A 93 0.25 12.23 -15.88
N TRP A 94 0.16 10.93 -15.63
CA TRP A 94 0.84 10.30 -14.51
C TRP A 94 2.38 10.35 -14.60
N ASP A 95 2.92 10.35 -15.81
CA ASP A 95 4.36 10.36 -16.05
C ASP A 95 5.07 11.64 -15.60
N SER A 96 4.34 12.71 -15.27
CA SER A 96 4.87 13.96 -14.73
C SER A 96 3.84 14.64 -13.82
N LEU A 97 3.86 14.33 -12.52
CA LEU A 97 2.85 14.79 -11.56
C LEU A 97 3.36 14.81 -10.11
N ALA A 98 3.07 15.86 -9.35
CA ALA A 98 3.07 15.80 -7.89
C ALA A 98 1.72 15.30 -7.39
N TYR A 99 1.72 14.14 -6.72
CA TYR A 99 0.48 13.39 -6.47
C TYR A 99 0.07 13.29 -5.01
N GLU A 100 1.01 13.45 -4.07
CA GLU A 100 0.73 13.41 -2.62
C GLU A 100 1.63 14.41 -1.88
N ALA A 101 1.16 14.99 -0.78
CA ALA A 101 1.97 15.86 0.06
C ALA A 101 1.53 15.85 1.52
N LEU A 102 2.50 15.83 2.44
CA LEU A 102 2.24 15.85 3.88
C LEU A 102 3.25 16.72 4.62
N VAL A 103 2.78 17.37 5.69
CA VAL A 103 3.68 18.04 6.65
C VAL A 103 4.17 17.00 7.67
N ASP A 104 5.48 16.81 7.75
CA ASP A 104 6.14 15.97 8.75
C ASP A 104 6.29 16.73 10.08
N ASN A 105 6.60 16.02 11.16
CA ASN A 105 6.69 16.52 12.52
C ASN A 105 7.80 17.57 12.73
N ASP A 106 8.75 17.68 11.78
CA ASP A 106 9.78 18.73 11.76
C ASP A 106 9.29 20.02 11.06
N ASN A 107 7.99 20.13 10.79
CA ASN A 107 7.34 21.21 10.04
C ASN A 107 7.85 21.36 8.60
N THR A 108 8.51 20.35 8.03
CA THR A 108 8.83 20.31 6.59
C THR A 108 7.70 19.66 5.81
N THR A 109 7.56 20.03 4.54
CA THR A 109 6.58 19.36 3.65
C THR A 109 7.31 18.29 2.86
N VAL A 110 6.82 17.06 2.91
CA VAL A 110 7.27 15.98 2.02
C VAL A 110 6.28 15.87 0.87
N VAL A 111 6.78 16.00 -0.36
CA VAL A 111 6.00 15.93 -1.60
C VAL A 111 6.43 14.69 -2.37
N PHE A 112 5.46 13.91 -2.80
CA PHE A 112 5.67 12.73 -3.63
C PHE A 112 5.37 13.07 -5.09
N VAL A 113 6.32 12.75 -5.96
CA VAL A 113 6.31 13.20 -7.36
C VAL A 113 6.65 12.06 -8.31
N LYS A 114 6.14 12.13 -9.54
CA LYS A 114 6.49 11.28 -10.66
C LYS A 114 7.09 12.13 -11.78
N GLY A 115 8.03 11.55 -12.54
CA GLY A 115 8.55 12.17 -13.78
C GLY A 115 9.84 12.96 -13.69
N LEU A 116 10.47 13.03 -12.51
CA LEU A 116 11.76 13.72 -12.38
C LEU A 116 12.96 12.90 -12.90
N ASN A 117 12.77 11.60 -13.13
CA ASN A 117 13.79 10.67 -13.67
C ASN A 117 15.15 10.76 -12.95
N LEU A 118 15.11 10.88 -11.62
CA LEU A 118 16.31 10.95 -10.79
C LEU A 118 16.97 9.57 -10.70
N ARG A 119 18.26 9.57 -10.34
CA ARG A 119 19.00 8.31 -10.12
C ARG A 119 18.42 7.57 -8.90
N PRO A 120 18.15 6.26 -9.00
CA PRO A 120 17.74 5.46 -7.84
C PRO A 120 18.78 5.53 -6.72
N GLU A 121 18.30 5.46 -5.48
CA GLU A 121 19.12 5.33 -4.26
C GLU A 121 20.16 6.45 -4.04
N ARG A 122 20.00 7.59 -4.72
CA ARG A 122 20.93 8.73 -4.63
C ARG A 122 20.20 10.04 -4.43
N VAL A 123 20.78 10.88 -3.58
CA VAL A 123 20.36 12.27 -3.40
C VAL A 123 20.71 13.06 -4.66
N SER A 124 19.80 13.91 -5.11
CA SER A 124 19.98 14.84 -6.23
C SER A 124 20.28 16.25 -5.71
N ASN A 125 20.81 17.11 -6.58
CA ASN A 125 21.13 18.49 -6.22
C ASN A 125 19.85 19.32 -6.02
N ALA A 126 19.49 19.54 -4.75
CA ALA A 126 18.31 20.28 -4.32
C ALA A 126 18.26 21.72 -4.86
N SER A 127 19.40 22.38 -5.06
CA SER A 127 19.47 23.78 -5.51
C SER A 127 18.89 24.01 -6.90
N ARG A 128 18.70 22.94 -7.69
CA ARG A 128 18.05 22.96 -9.02
C ARG A 128 16.52 23.05 -8.96
N PHE A 129 15.94 22.90 -7.76
CA PHE A 129 14.51 22.79 -7.56
C PHE A 129 13.99 23.83 -6.56
N GLU A 130 12.70 24.14 -6.64
CA GLU A 130 11.98 24.99 -5.70
C GLU A 130 10.61 24.35 -5.43
N CYS A 131 10.12 24.44 -4.19
CA CYS A 131 8.76 24.04 -3.90
C CYS A 131 7.82 25.23 -4.10
N VAL A 132 6.63 24.94 -4.61
CA VAL A 132 5.60 25.95 -4.85
C VAL A 132 4.30 25.54 -4.18
N TYR A 133 3.66 26.49 -3.50
CA TYR A 133 2.43 26.28 -2.73
C TYR A 133 1.35 27.21 -3.26
N GLY A 134 0.16 26.69 -3.52
CA GLY A 134 -0.97 27.49 -3.99
C GLY A 134 -2.17 26.63 -4.39
N GLU A 135 -3.30 27.26 -4.66
CA GLU A 135 -4.49 26.54 -5.14
C GLU A 135 -4.43 26.26 -6.65
N ASP A 136 -3.87 27.19 -7.42
CA ASP A 136 -3.81 27.16 -8.87
C ASP A 136 -2.42 27.60 -9.36
N PHE A 137 -1.66 26.64 -9.90
CA PHE A 137 -0.30 26.88 -10.40
C PHE A 137 -0.25 27.58 -11.77
N SER A 138 -1.39 27.76 -12.45
CA SER A 138 -1.46 28.62 -13.65
C SER A 138 -1.33 30.11 -13.30
N ARG A 139 -1.70 30.49 -12.07
CA ARG A 139 -1.65 31.87 -11.57
C ARG A 139 -0.40 32.11 -10.72
N LEU A 140 0.75 32.15 -11.39
CA LEU A 140 2.08 32.24 -10.74
C LEU A 140 2.27 33.44 -9.78
N LYS A 141 1.44 34.49 -9.84
CA LYS A 141 1.50 35.62 -8.90
C LYS A 141 0.93 35.31 -7.51
N LEU A 142 0.17 34.22 -7.38
CA LEU A 142 -0.52 33.83 -6.15
C LEU A 142 0.11 32.62 -5.46
N VAL A 143 1.28 32.17 -5.91
CA VAL A 143 1.98 31.00 -5.36
C VAL A 143 3.10 31.43 -4.43
N LEU A 144 3.23 30.75 -3.30
CA LEU A 144 4.38 30.90 -2.41
C LEU A 144 5.49 29.97 -2.88
N ARG A 145 6.74 30.44 -2.86
CA ARG A 145 7.92 29.62 -3.18
C ARG A 145 8.72 29.34 -1.92
N SER A 146 9.30 28.16 -1.83
CA SER A 146 10.26 27.82 -0.80
C SER A 146 11.37 26.92 -1.32
N GLU A 147 12.44 26.82 -0.53
CA GLU A 147 13.58 25.97 -0.86
C GLU A 147 13.26 24.48 -0.72
N VAL A 148 13.88 23.68 -1.60
CA VAL A 148 13.99 22.24 -1.46
C VAL A 148 15.15 21.95 -0.51
N LEU A 149 14.89 21.22 0.57
CA LEU A 149 15.87 20.80 1.57
C LEU A 149 16.58 19.52 1.14
N SER A 150 15.83 18.56 0.61
CA SER A 150 16.37 17.31 0.08
C SER A 150 15.48 16.79 -1.05
N ILE A 151 16.10 16.06 -1.96
CA ILE A 151 15.39 15.42 -3.07
C ILE A 151 16.10 14.13 -3.45
N ALA A 152 15.37 13.03 -3.43
CA ALA A 152 15.88 11.71 -3.80
C ALA A 152 14.73 10.84 -4.31
N GLN A 153 15.01 10.00 -5.32
CA GLN A 153 14.00 9.14 -5.93
C GLN A 153 12.76 9.96 -6.38
N GLU A 154 11.60 9.69 -5.77
CA GLU A 154 10.31 10.31 -6.06
C GLU A 154 9.80 11.16 -4.88
N ILE A 155 10.73 11.58 -4.00
CA ILE A 155 10.45 12.26 -2.75
C ILE A 155 11.21 13.59 -2.68
N VAL A 156 10.49 14.67 -2.41
CA VAL A 156 11.03 16.02 -2.27
C VAL A 156 10.65 16.57 -0.90
N ARG A 157 11.64 16.96 -0.09
CA ARG A 157 11.41 17.62 1.19
C ARG A 157 11.61 19.12 1.03
N CYS A 158 10.61 19.89 1.40
CA CYS A 158 10.54 21.34 1.25
C CYS A 158 10.54 22.03 2.61
N ARG A 159 11.15 23.22 2.70
CA ARG A 159 10.88 24.11 3.83
C ARG A 159 9.43 24.60 3.72
N THR A 160 8.60 24.33 4.72
CA THR A 160 7.19 24.77 4.69
C THR A 160 7.11 26.26 5.02
N PRO A 161 6.44 27.09 4.20
CA PRO A 161 6.21 28.49 4.55
C PRO A 161 5.38 28.63 5.83
N LEU A 162 5.75 29.57 6.72
CA LEU A 162 5.04 29.79 7.99
C LEU A 162 3.53 30.08 7.81
N ILE A 163 3.18 30.79 6.72
CA ILE A 163 1.77 31.08 6.37
C ILE A 163 0.99 29.77 6.13
N VAL A 164 1.63 28.78 5.50
CA VAL A 164 1.05 27.47 5.24
C VAL A 164 0.91 26.67 6.54
N LEU A 165 1.92 26.67 7.41
CA LEU A 165 1.83 26.02 8.73
C LEU A 165 0.72 26.63 9.60
N ASN A 166 0.60 27.96 9.62
CA ASN A 166 -0.45 28.64 10.39
C ASN A 166 -1.87 28.35 9.85
N SER A 167 -1.98 27.98 8.56
CA SER A 167 -3.25 27.60 7.94
C SER A 167 -3.75 26.21 8.34
N GLN A 168 -2.92 25.39 9.01
CA GLN A 168 -3.27 24.06 9.55
C GLN A 168 -4.52 24.06 10.44
N LYS A 169 -4.83 25.21 11.06
CA LYS A 169 -6.05 25.41 11.88
C LYS A 169 -7.35 25.45 11.07
N LYS A 170 -7.29 25.51 9.73
CA LYS A 170 -8.46 25.43 8.85
C LYS A 170 -8.57 24.00 8.33
N VAL A 171 -9.61 23.29 8.80
CA VAL A 171 -9.93 21.86 8.55
C VAL A 171 -10.11 21.47 7.06
N ASN A 172 -9.83 22.36 6.11
CA ASN A 172 -9.92 22.11 4.68
C ASN A 172 -8.92 23.00 3.92
N SER A 173 -7.63 22.70 4.01
CA SER A 173 -6.65 23.43 3.20
C SER A 173 -6.84 23.06 1.71
N SER A 174 -7.15 24.06 0.89
CA SER A 174 -7.16 24.00 -0.58
C SER A 174 -5.76 24.08 -1.18
N VAL A 175 -4.74 24.22 -0.34
CA VAL A 175 -3.35 24.43 -0.74
C VAL A 175 -2.83 23.14 -1.35
N LYS A 176 -2.43 23.22 -2.62
CA LYS A 176 -1.64 22.21 -3.30
C LYS A 176 -0.16 22.55 -3.18
N VAL A 177 0.68 21.53 -3.30
CA VAL A 177 2.13 21.67 -3.35
C VAL A 177 2.65 21.06 -4.63
N SER A 178 3.60 21.73 -5.28
CA SER A 178 4.30 21.18 -6.44
C SER A 178 5.78 21.50 -6.38
N VAL A 179 6.53 20.95 -7.34
CA VAL A 179 7.97 21.12 -7.49
C VAL A 179 8.24 21.80 -8.81
N ARG A 180 9.04 22.87 -8.77
CA ARG A 180 9.51 23.63 -9.92
C ARG A 180 10.97 23.31 -10.19
N ILE A 181 11.29 23.03 -11.45
CA ILE A 181 12.65 22.86 -11.94
C ILE A 181 13.14 24.22 -12.42
N LYS A 182 14.25 24.73 -11.88
CA LYS A 182 14.84 26.01 -12.32
C LYS A 182 15.28 25.90 -13.78
N GLY A 183 14.81 26.83 -14.62
CA GLY A 183 15.04 26.82 -16.08
C GLY A 183 14.13 25.86 -16.87
N GLY A 184 13.28 25.08 -16.20
CA GLY A 184 12.26 24.25 -16.83
C GLY A 184 10.87 24.80 -16.55
N GLY A 185 10.07 24.02 -15.83
CA GLY A 185 8.71 24.39 -15.44
C GLY A 185 8.33 23.85 -14.06
N THR A 186 7.07 24.05 -13.71
CA THR A 186 6.45 23.47 -12.51
C THR A 186 5.75 22.19 -12.89
N LEU A 187 5.93 21.12 -12.12
CA LEU A 187 5.16 19.89 -12.31
C LEU A 187 3.66 20.18 -12.15
N PRO A 188 2.78 19.61 -12.97
CA PRO A 188 1.37 19.53 -12.65
C PRO A 188 1.18 18.89 -11.27
N SER A 189 0.14 19.30 -10.54
CA SER A 189 -0.04 18.82 -9.18
C SER A 189 -1.50 18.69 -8.79
N ILE A 190 -1.76 17.53 -8.19
CA ILE A 190 -2.96 17.21 -7.42
C ILE A 190 -2.63 17.01 -5.94
N ALA A 191 -1.34 17.07 -5.56
CA ALA A 191 -0.85 16.86 -4.21
C ALA A 191 -1.38 17.96 -3.29
N ARG A 192 -2.41 17.62 -2.51
CA ARG A 192 -2.98 18.50 -1.49
C ARG A 192 -2.19 18.36 -0.22
N LEU A 193 -2.01 19.47 0.49
CA LEU A 193 -1.27 19.43 1.73
C LEU A 193 -2.08 18.73 2.83
N GLY A 194 -1.67 17.51 3.15
CA GLY A 194 -2.09 16.78 4.33
C GLY A 194 -1.32 17.22 5.57
N PHE A 195 -2.02 17.28 6.70
CA PHE A 195 -1.39 17.39 8.01
C PHE A 195 -1.63 16.08 8.73
N LEU A 196 -0.58 15.50 9.29
CA LEU A 196 -0.73 14.34 10.15
C LEU A 196 -1.44 14.81 11.43
N SER A 197 -2.78 14.68 11.46
CA SER A 197 -3.59 15.02 12.62
C SER A 197 -3.32 14.07 13.78
N ASP A 198 -2.56 14.59 14.73
CA ASP A 198 -2.83 14.68 16.17
C ASP A 198 -1.58 14.31 16.98
N SER A 199 -0.67 15.26 17.06
CA SER A 199 -0.16 15.63 18.37
C SER A 199 -0.58 17.08 18.53
N GLY A 200 -1.46 17.35 19.48
CA GLY A 200 -1.45 18.64 20.15
C GLY A 200 0.01 19.03 20.43
N ARG A 201 0.25 20.32 20.66
CA ARG A 201 1.57 20.87 21.02
C ARG A 201 2.11 20.34 22.36
N ASP A 202 1.67 19.16 22.77
CA ASP A 202 2.26 18.38 23.83
C ASP A 202 3.53 17.71 23.30
N PRO A 203 4.57 17.58 24.14
CA PRO A 203 5.71 16.75 23.83
C PRO A 203 5.23 15.37 23.34
N LEU A 204 5.94 14.80 22.36
CA LEU A 204 5.77 13.38 22.02
C LEU A 204 5.66 12.59 23.34
N PRO A 205 4.58 11.82 23.58
CA PRO A 205 4.43 11.09 24.82
C PRO A 205 5.70 10.26 25.05
N THR A 206 6.13 10.16 26.31
CA THR A 206 7.36 9.43 26.69
C THR A 206 7.38 7.98 26.19
N ARG A 207 6.21 7.44 25.84
CA ARG A 207 6.03 6.19 25.10
C ARG A 207 5.02 6.38 23.97
N LYS A 208 5.34 5.82 22.80
CA LYS A 208 4.40 5.76 21.69
C LYS A 208 3.26 4.78 21.99
N PRO A 209 2.05 5.00 21.42
CA PRO A 209 0.88 4.13 21.59
C PRO A 209 1.12 2.65 21.23
N HIS A 210 2.01 2.39 20.27
CA HIS A 210 2.29 1.05 19.78
C HIS A 210 3.80 0.82 19.72
N GLU A 211 4.24 -0.32 20.23
CA GLU A 211 5.61 -0.78 20.17
C GLU A 211 5.96 -1.31 18.78
N THR A 212 5.13 -2.20 18.21
CA THR A 212 5.38 -2.75 16.86
C THR A 212 4.16 -2.62 15.97
N CYS A 213 4.38 -2.02 14.81
CA CYS A 213 3.41 -1.88 13.73
C CYS A 213 3.91 -2.58 12.48
N ILE A 214 3.00 -2.90 11.55
CA ILE A 214 3.35 -3.36 10.21
C ILE A 214 2.71 -2.47 9.16
N CYS A 215 3.48 -2.20 8.11
CA CYS A 215 3.01 -1.58 6.88
C CYS A 215 3.17 -2.52 5.70
N THR A 216 2.17 -2.52 4.82
CA THR A 216 2.20 -3.30 3.59
C THR A 216 1.52 -2.56 2.45
N MET A 217 1.90 -2.88 1.22
CA MET A 217 1.21 -2.43 0.01
C MET A 217 0.62 -3.65 -0.69
N ALA A 218 -0.70 -3.70 -0.77
CA ALA A 218 -1.42 -4.89 -1.20
C ALA A 218 -2.36 -4.60 -2.37
N ARG A 219 -2.45 -5.56 -3.29
CA ARG A 219 -3.50 -5.63 -4.30
C ARG A 219 -4.08 -7.03 -4.29
N ASN A 220 -5.40 -7.13 -4.15
CA ASN A 220 -6.16 -8.39 -4.24
C ASN A 220 -5.67 -9.46 -3.25
N GLN A 221 -5.51 -9.08 -1.98
CA GLN A 221 -5.00 -9.96 -0.92
C GLN A 221 -6.06 -10.29 0.14
N ALA A 222 -7.36 -10.05 -0.12
CA ALA A 222 -8.44 -10.24 0.85
C ALA A 222 -8.40 -11.63 1.52
N ARG A 223 -8.17 -12.67 0.70
CA ARG A 223 -8.13 -14.07 1.16
C ARG A 223 -7.04 -14.39 2.18
N PHE A 224 -5.95 -13.63 2.19
CA PHE A 224 -4.78 -13.87 3.05
C PHE A 224 -4.72 -12.90 4.24
N LEU A 225 -5.34 -11.72 4.10
CA LEU A 225 -5.30 -10.65 5.10
C LEU A 225 -5.76 -11.11 6.49
N LYS A 226 -6.82 -11.92 6.58
CA LYS A 226 -7.33 -12.39 7.88
C LYS A 226 -6.33 -13.29 8.61
N GLU A 227 -5.76 -14.29 7.93
CA GLU A 227 -4.71 -15.16 8.51
C GLU A 227 -3.49 -14.33 8.90
N TRP A 228 -3.05 -13.44 8.02
CA TRP A 228 -1.87 -12.61 8.21
C TRP A 228 -2.01 -11.64 9.40
N VAL A 229 -3.10 -10.89 9.51
CA VAL A 229 -3.33 -9.94 10.62
C VAL A 229 -3.44 -10.68 11.94
N ILE A 230 -4.28 -11.72 12.02
CA ILE A 230 -4.53 -12.43 13.27
C ILE A 230 -3.28 -13.13 13.78
N TYR A 231 -2.50 -13.77 12.90
CA TYR A 231 -1.23 -14.37 13.29
C TYR A 231 -0.24 -13.33 13.83
N HIS A 232 -0.06 -12.22 13.11
CA HIS A 232 0.87 -11.18 13.54
C HIS A 232 0.44 -10.52 14.86
N ALA A 233 -0.87 -10.41 15.10
CA ALA A 233 -1.40 -9.95 16.39
C ALA A 233 -1.03 -10.89 17.53
N LEU A 234 -1.17 -12.21 17.32
CA LEU A 234 -0.87 -13.24 18.33
C LEU A 234 0.62 -13.29 18.71
N ILE A 235 1.52 -12.83 17.84
CA ILE A 235 2.96 -12.75 18.16
C ILE A 235 3.39 -11.36 18.67
N GLY A 236 2.48 -10.38 18.74
CA GLY A 236 2.73 -9.09 19.40
C GLY A 236 2.72 -7.85 18.50
N VAL A 237 2.29 -7.94 17.23
CA VAL A 237 2.04 -6.76 16.40
C VAL A 237 0.76 -6.07 16.85
N GLN A 238 0.77 -4.74 16.94
CA GLN A 238 -0.31 -3.98 17.56
C GLN A 238 -1.10 -3.12 16.58
N ARG A 239 -0.54 -2.80 15.40
CA ARG A 239 -1.21 -1.95 14.40
C ARG A 239 -0.78 -2.25 12.97
N TRP A 240 -1.71 -2.10 12.03
CA TRP A 240 -1.51 -2.34 10.61
C TRP A 240 -1.87 -1.13 9.74
N TYR A 241 -1.00 -0.82 8.79
CA TYR A 241 -1.23 0.14 7.73
C TYR A 241 -1.28 -0.60 6.39
N ILE A 242 -2.47 -0.71 5.81
CA ILE A 242 -2.69 -1.37 4.52
C ILE A 242 -2.80 -0.32 3.44
N TYR A 243 -1.76 -0.21 2.61
CA TYR A 243 -1.78 0.61 1.40
C TYR A 243 -2.44 -0.20 0.29
N ASP A 244 -3.73 0.04 0.06
CA ASP A 244 -4.49 -0.66 -0.97
C ASP A 244 -4.16 -0.08 -2.35
N ASN A 245 -3.42 -0.86 -3.14
CA ASN A 245 -3.00 -0.53 -4.48
C ASN A 245 -3.99 -1.04 -5.54
N ASN A 246 -5.19 -0.47 -5.49
CA ASN A 246 -6.27 -0.73 -6.45
C ASN A 246 -6.77 -2.18 -6.42
N SER A 247 -7.11 -2.70 -5.23
CA SER A 247 -7.78 -4.00 -5.12
C SER A 247 -9.16 -3.98 -5.80
N ASP A 248 -9.64 -5.14 -6.23
CA ASP A 248 -10.97 -5.36 -6.80
C ASP A 248 -11.65 -6.62 -6.22
N ASP A 249 -11.08 -7.16 -5.14
CA ASP A 249 -11.66 -8.20 -4.29
C ASP A 249 -12.23 -7.61 -2.98
N ASP A 250 -12.65 -8.48 -2.05
CA ASP A 250 -13.28 -8.12 -0.78
C ASP A 250 -12.31 -7.51 0.27
N THR A 251 -11.20 -6.89 -0.16
CA THR A 251 -10.17 -6.35 0.74
C THR A 251 -10.75 -5.33 1.72
N ASP A 252 -11.67 -4.47 1.26
CA ASP A 252 -12.37 -3.49 2.09
C ASP A 252 -13.24 -4.16 3.17
N GLN A 253 -14.05 -5.15 2.79
CA GLN A 253 -14.91 -5.91 3.70
C GLN A 253 -14.09 -6.66 4.75
N VAL A 254 -12.96 -7.28 4.35
CA VAL A 254 -12.07 -8.00 5.28
C VAL A 254 -11.41 -7.04 6.27
N ILE A 255 -10.95 -5.86 5.82
CA ILE A 255 -10.38 -4.85 6.71
C ILE A 255 -11.43 -4.33 7.69
N GLU A 256 -12.65 -4.04 7.23
CA GLU A 256 -13.76 -3.61 8.09
C GLU A 256 -14.13 -4.69 9.12
N SER A 257 -14.20 -5.96 8.69
CA SER A 257 -14.44 -7.09 9.59
C SER A 257 -13.36 -7.21 10.68
N LEU A 258 -12.09 -7.06 10.32
CA LEU A 258 -10.97 -7.09 11.28
C LEU A 258 -11.01 -5.88 12.23
N PHE A 259 -11.31 -4.68 11.71
CA PHE A 259 -11.47 -3.49 12.54
C PHE A 259 -12.60 -3.67 13.57
N ASN A 260 -13.76 -4.17 13.13
CA ASN A 260 -14.90 -4.45 13.99
C ASN A 260 -14.62 -5.57 15.01
N ALA A 261 -13.68 -6.46 14.71
CA ALA A 261 -13.17 -7.49 15.62
C ALA A 261 -12.13 -6.96 16.63
N GLY A 262 -11.80 -5.66 16.60
CA GLY A 262 -10.90 -5.00 17.56
C GLY A 262 -9.43 -4.92 17.13
N TYR A 263 -9.09 -5.33 15.90
CA TYR A 263 -7.73 -5.13 15.38
C TYR A 263 -7.52 -3.67 14.96
N ASN A 264 -6.39 -3.07 15.33
CA ASN A 264 -6.04 -1.71 14.93
C ASN A 264 -5.47 -1.71 13.50
N ILE A 265 -6.36 -1.88 12.53
CA ILE A 265 -6.03 -1.92 11.11
C ILE A 265 -6.61 -0.69 10.40
N SER A 266 -5.82 -0.11 9.50
CA SER A 266 -6.23 1.03 8.70
C SER A 266 -5.97 0.77 7.22
N ARG A 267 -6.95 1.10 6.37
CA ARG A 267 -6.81 1.12 4.92
C ARG A 267 -6.44 2.53 4.49
N HIS A 268 -5.43 2.63 3.63
CA HIS A 268 -5.08 3.85 2.92
C HIS A 268 -5.14 3.57 1.42
N ILE A 269 -5.97 4.31 0.70
CA ILE A 269 -6.09 4.15 -0.75
C ILE A 269 -4.83 4.72 -1.38
N TRP A 270 -4.06 3.88 -2.07
CA TRP A 270 -2.82 4.28 -2.72
C TRP A 270 -2.90 3.92 -4.19
N PRO A 271 -3.60 4.70 -5.01
CA PRO A 271 -3.99 4.28 -6.36
C PRO A 271 -2.86 4.41 -7.38
N TRP A 272 -1.68 4.84 -6.91
CA TRP A 272 -0.51 5.21 -7.68
C TRP A 272 0.27 4.00 -8.16
N ILE A 273 0.76 4.08 -9.39
CA ILE A 273 1.41 2.96 -10.08
C ILE A 273 2.93 3.12 -9.98
N LYS A 274 3.68 2.04 -9.72
CA LYS A 274 5.15 2.10 -9.60
C LYS A 274 5.59 3.13 -8.56
N THR A 275 5.12 2.97 -7.31
CA THR A 275 5.34 3.90 -6.19
C THR A 275 5.46 3.19 -4.85
N GLN A 276 5.91 1.93 -4.80
CA GLN A 276 6.03 1.19 -3.54
C GLN A 276 6.94 1.91 -2.54
N GLU A 277 8.08 2.40 -3.01
CA GLU A 277 9.07 3.14 -2.23
C GLU A 277 8.49 4.47 -1.70
N GLY A 278 7.66 5.15 -2.50
CA GLY A 278 6.92 6.34 -2.09
C GLY A 278 5.84 6.01 -1.05
N GLY A 279 5.07 4.95 -1.25
CA GLY A 279 4.03 4.51 -0.32
C GLY A 279 4.58 4.07 1.04
N PHE A 280 5.71 3.36 1.05
CA PHE A 280 6.39 2.99 2.29
C PHE A 280 7.00 4.18 3.02
N SER A 281 7.54 5.16 2.29
CA SER A 281 7.98 6.43 2.90
C SER A 281 6.82 7.22 3.49
N HIS A 282 5.69 7.30 2.78
CA HIS A 282 4.46 7.89 3.29
C HIS A 282 3.97 7.17 4.55
N CYS A 283 4.06 5.84 4.57
CA CYS A 283 3.70 5.01 5.71
C CYS A 283 4.58 5.24 6.93
N ALA A 284 5.90 5.29 6.73
CA ALA A 284 6.86 5.57 7.80
C ALA A 284 6.56 6.93 8.47
N LEU A 285 6.25 7.96 7.67
CA LEU A 285 5.89 9.28 8.17
C LEU A 285 4.61 9.23 9.01
N ARG A 286 3.57 8.53 8.54
CA ARG A 286 2.31 8.35 9.29
C ARG A 286 2.47 7.56 10.59
N ALA A 287 3.40 6.60 10.61
CA ALA A 287 3.62 5.74 11.77
C ALA A 287 4.52 6.38 12.83
N LYS A 288 5.29 7.42 12.48
CA LYS A 288 6.30 8.06 13.32
C LYS A 288 5.79 8.50 14.70
N GLY A 289 4.58 9.06 14.76
CA GLY A 289 3.97 9.50 16.02
C GLY A 289 3.33 8.38 16.84
N SER A 290 3.09 7.20 16.25
CA SER A 290 2.28 6.16 16.87
C SER A 290 2.99 4.83 17.11
N CYS A 291 4.12 4.58 16.43
CA CYS A 291 4.81 3.30 16.39
C CYS A 291 6.29 3.43 16.76
N GLU A 292 6.77 2.66 17.73
CA GLU A 292 8.21 2.59 18.04
C GLU A 292 8.97 1.89 16.92
N TRP A 293 8.46 0.75 16.49
CA TRP A 293 8.98 -0.03 15.37
C TRP A 293 7.90 -0.21 14.29
N ILE A 294 8.32 -0.12 13.03
CA ILE A 294 7.48 -0.43 11.87
C ILE A 294 8.17 -1.46 10.97
N GLY A 295 7.52 -2.60 10.76
CA GLY A 295 7.93 -3.62 9.80
C GLY A 295 7.31 -3.38 8.43
N PHE A 296 8.10 -3.55 7.36
CA PHE A 296 7.62 -3.53 5.98
C PHE A 296 7.49 -4.95 5.45
N ILE A 297 6.36 -5.59 5.76
CA ILE A 297 6.11 -7.02 5.59
C ILE A 297 4.95 -7.21 4.61
N ASP A 298 5.14 -8.02 3.58
CA ASP A 298 4.10 -8.30 2.59
C ASP A 298 3.05 -9.27 3.15
N VAL A 299 1.83 -9.29 2.59
CA VAL A 299 0.74 -10.16 3.09
C VAL A 299 1.06 -11.67 2.91
N ASP A 300 1.97 -12.01 2.00
CA ASP A 300 2.49 -13.38 1.82
C ASP A 300 3.71 -13.68 2.72
N GLU A 301 4.00 -12.84 3.71
CA GLU A 301 5.19 -12.95 4.57
C GLU A 301 4.83 -13.04 6.05
N PHE A 302 5.38 -14.05 6.73
CA PHE A 302 5.06 -14.36 8.11
C PHE A 302 6.33 -14.40 8.96
N LEU A 303 6.38 -13.57 10.01
CA LEU A 303 7.45 -13.61 11.00
C LEU A 303 7.39 -14.90 11.80
N HIS A 304 8.38 -15.77 11.66
CA HIS A 304 8.54 -16.99 12.45
C HIS A 304 9.57 -16.75 13.56
N LEU A 305 9.19 -17.03 14.81
CA LEU A 305 10.01 -16.88 16.01
C LEU A 305 10.31 -18.29 16.59
N PRO A 306 11.39 -18.97 16.17
CA PRO A 306 11.63 -20.38 16.54
C PRO A 306 11.85 -20.60 18.03
N THR A 307 12.32 -19.58 18.76
CA THR A 307 12.51 -19.62 20.22
C THR A 307 11.20 -19.68 21.00
N GLY A 308 10.07 -19.41 20.35
CA GLY A 308 8.77 -19.34 21.02
C GLY A 308 8.46 -18.00 21.67
N LEU A 309 9.43 -17.08 21.76
CA LEU A 309 9.26 -15.73 22.29
C LEU A 309 8.22 -14.90 21.51
N PHE A 310 7.75 -13.82 22.13
CA PHE A 310 6.98 -12.79 21.44
C PHE A 310 7.90 -11.82 20.71
N LEU A 311 7.34 -11.07 19.76
CA LEU A 311 8.09 -10.15 18.92
C LEU A 311 8.77 -9.04 19.75
N HIS A 312 8.08 -8.53 20.76
CA HIS A 312 8.63 -7.50 21.67
C HIS A 312 9.84 -8.01 22.46
N ASP A 313 9.81 -9.26 22.94
CA ASP A 313 10.95 -9.89 23.64
C ASP A 313 12.17 -9.97 22.72
N VAL A 314 11.98 -10.39 21.47
CA VAL A 314 13.06 -10.50 20.49
C VAL A 314 13.66 -9.12 20.17
N ILE A 315 12.81 -8.12 19.91
CA ILE A 315 13.25 -6.75 19.63
C ILE A 315 13.99 -6.16 20.85
N SER A 316 13.45 -6.34 22.06
CA SER A 316 14.07 -5.88 23.31
C SER A 316 15.44 -6.52 23.55
N ASN A 317 15.56 -7.84 23.38
CA ASN A 317 16.84 -8.55 23.53
C ASN A 317 17.90 -8.07 22.53
N LEU A 318 17.52 -7.88 21.26
CA LEU A 318 18.43 -7.40 20.21
C LEU A 318 18.91 -5.97 20.47
N THR A 319 18.04 -5.11 21.01
CA THR A 319 18.32 -3.69 21.18
C THR A 319 19.01 -3.37 22.51
N SER A 320 18.75 -4.14 23.57
CA SER A 320 19.39 -3.99 24.89
C SER A 320 20.84 -4.47 24.94
N THR A 321 21.21 -5.47 24.14
CA THR A 321 22.56 -6.05 24.16
C THR A 321 23.62 -5.05 23.64
N ILE A 322 23.22 -4.08 22.82
CA ILE A 322 24.15 -3.21 22.07
C ILE A 322 24.33 -1.84 22.71
N THR A 323 23.36 -1.37 23.51
CA THR A 323 23.52 -0.14 24.31
C THR A 323 24.69 -0.23 25.30
N SER A 324 25.16 -1.45 25.61
CA SER A 324 26.32 -1.72 26.45
C SER A 324 27.68 -1.51 25.78
N PHE A 325 27.76 -1.41 24.43
CA PHE A 325 29.03 -1.41 23.67
C PHE A 325 29.32 -0.12 22.87
N GLY A 326 28.54 0.95 23.09
CA GLY A 326 28.82 2.28 22.52
C GLY A 326 27.56 3.14 22.37
N ASN A 327 27.74 4.45 22.24
CA ASN A 327 26.65 5.45 22.14
C ASN A 327 25.78 5.37 20.86
N ILE A 328 25.82 4.28 20.09
CA ILE A 328 25.13 4.17 18.80
C ILE A 328 23.86 3.33 18.96
N SER A 329 22.71 3.91 18.61
CA SER A 329 21.40 3.26 18.76
C SER A 329 21.05 2.37 17.58
N ILE A 330 20.30 1.28 17.81
CA ILE A 330 19.76 0.45 16.72
C ILE A 330 18.50 1.12 16.16
N GLY A 331 18.52 1.39 14.86
CA GLY A 331 17.41 1.97 14.10
C GLY A 331 16.77 1.00 13.10
N GLU A 332 17.39 -0.15 12.83
CA GLU A 332 16.90 -1.15 11.88
C GLU A 332 17.23 -2.56 12.36
N ILE A 333 16.26 -3.46 12.26
CA ILE A 333 16.39 -4.90 12.53
C ILE A 333 16.14 -5.61 11.20
N ARG A 334 17.15 -6.32 10.70
CA ARG A 334 17.13 -7.02 9.42
C ARG A 334 16.90 -8.51 9.62
N VAL A 335 15.80 -8.99 9.08
CA VAL A 335 15.35 -10.37 9.25
C VAL A 335 15.52 -11.12 7.94
N SER A 336 16.34 -12.18 7.94
CA SER A 336 16.51 -13.06 6.78
C SER A 336 15.18 -13.70 6.38
N CYS A 337 15.03 -14.02 5.09
CA CYS A 337 13.79 -14.57 4.56
C CYS A 337 14.01 -15.87 3.79
N TYR A 338 13.12 -16.85 3.98
CA TYR A 338 13.08 -18.07 3.17
C TYR A 338 11.89 -18.04 2.20
N SER A 339 12.13 -18.39 0.94
CA SER A 339 11.08 -18.49 -0.07
C SER A 339 10.43 -19.88 -0.10
N PHE A 340 9.14 -19.94 0.20
CA PHE A 340 8.30 -21.12 0.17
C PHE A 340 7.65 -21.34 -1.20
N GLY A 341 7.53 -22.61 -1.57
CA GLY A 341 6.94 -23.13 -2.79
C GLY A 341 5.55 -23.76 -2.62
N PRO A 342 4.93 -24.24 -3.72
CA PRO A 342 3.56 -24.75 -3.68
C PRO A 342 3.40 -26.04 -2.87
N SER A 343 4.50 -26.68 -2.47
CA SER A 343 4.49 -27.84 -1.57
C SER A 343 3.66 -29.03 -2.11
N GLY A 344 3.71 -29.26 -3.42
CA GLY A 344 2.92 -30.29 -4.10
C GLY A 344 1.46 -29.92 -4.36
N LEU A 345 1.01 -28.74 -3.91
CA LEU A 345 -0.39 -28.33 -4.02
C LEU A 345 -0.69 -27.75 -5.40
N LYS A 346 -1.91 -28.05 -5.89
CA LYS A 346 -2.49 -27.48 -7.11
C LYS A 346 -3.63 -26.49 -6.85
N ARG A 347 -4.12 -26.44 -5.60
CA ARG A 347 -5.19 -25.57 -5.14
C ARG A 347 -4.78 -24.91 -3.83
N ILE A 348 -5.34 -23.73 -3.57
CA ILE A 348 -5.11 -23.03 -2.31
C ILE A 348 -5.44 -23.95 -1.11
N PRO A 349 -4.53 -24.07 -0.13
CA PRO A 349 -4.76 -24.90 1.05
C PRO A 349 -5.88 -24.35 1.91
N LYS A 350 -6.87 -25.20 2.25
CA LYS A 350 -8.01 -24.82 3.13
C LYS A 350 -7.57 -24.46 4.56
N GLN A 351 -6.41 -24.98 4.98
CA GLN A 351 -5.83 -24.76 6.30
C GLN A 351 -5.17 -23.39 6.45
N GLY A 352 -5.02 -22.63 5.36
CA GLY A 352 -4.25 -21.40 5.33
C GLY A 352 -2.84 -21.59 4.80
N VAL A 353 -2.18 -20.47 4.56
CA VAL A 353 -0.84 -20.37 3.96
C VAL A 353 0.19 -21.05 4.86
N MET A 354 0.18 -20.76 6.16
CA MET A 354 1.23 -21.23 7.08
C MET A 354 1.20 -22.75 7.29
N VAL A 355 0.01 -23.36 7.27
CA VAL A 355 -0.15 -24.80 7.48
C VAL A 355 -0.06 -25.58 6.18
N GLY A 356 -0.50 -24.97 5.07
CA GLY A 356 -0.57 -25.62 3.77
C GLY A 356 0.77 -25.72 3.04
N TYR A 357 1.58 -24.66 3.09
CA TYR A 357 2.86 -24.64 2.39
C TYR A 357 4.01 -24.95 3.35
N THR A 358 4.65 -26.10 3.17
CA THR A 358 5.69 -26.63 4.05
C THR A 358 6.97 -27.00 3.32
N CYS A 359 7.15 -26.50 2.10
CA CYS A 359 8.35 -26.73 1.32
C CYS A 359 8.92 -25.42 0.81
N ARG A 360 10.24 -25.28 0.87
CA ARG A 360 10.96 -24.05 0.52
C ARG A 360 12.28 -24.30 -0.19
N LEU A 361 12.86 -23.23 -0.70
CA LEU A 361 14.26 -23.20 -1.13
C LEU A 361 15.20 -23.28 0.08
N ALA A 362 16.37 -23.91 -0.11
CA ALA A 362 17.36 -24.13 0.94
C ALA A 362 18.05 -22.83 1.36
N VAL A 363 18.36 -21.97 0.38
CA VAL A 363 19.08 -20.72 0.57
C VAL A 363 18.10 -19.59 0.93
N PRO A 364 18.34 -18.82 2.00
CA PRO A 364 17.54 -17.64 2.30
C PRO A 364 17.74 -16.56 1.23
N GLU A 365 16.67 -15.86 0.87
CA GLU A 365 16.68 -14.77 -0.10
C GLU A 365 16.37 -13.45 0.60
N ARG A 366 17.22 -12.43 0.41
CA ARG A 366 17.00 -11.04 0.90
C ARG A 366 16.75 -10.98 2.42
N HIS A 367 16.40 -9.79 2.88
CA HIS A 367 15.95 -9.54 4.25
C HIS A 367 14.74 -8.59 4.23
N LYS A 368 13.98 -8.61 5.32
CA LYS A 368 12.93 -7.63 5.61
C LYS A 368 13.39 -6.79 6.79
N SER A 369 12.98 -5.52 6.81
CA SER A 369 13.36 -4.64 7.90
C SER A 369 12.20 -4.25 8.78
N ILE A 370 12.50 -4.21 10.07
CA ILE A 370 11.71 -3.55 11.11
C ILE A 370 12.54 -2.35 11.54
N VAL A 371 12.02 -1.13 11.33
CA VAL A 371 12.79 0.11 11.53
C VAL A 371 12.14 1.00 12.56
N LYS A 372 12.95 1.81 13.24
CA LYS A 372 12.47 2.96 14.01
C LYS A 372 12.17 4.12 13.05
N PRO A 373 10.94 4.64 12.98
CA PRO A 373 10.63 5.76 12.10
C PRO A 373 11.53 7.01 12.30
N GLU A 374 11.96 7.29 13.53
CA GLU A 374 12.86 8.40 13.90
C GLU A 374 14.31 8.19 13.46
N ALA A 375 14.72 6.95 13.22
CA ALA A 375 16.06 6.63 12.74
C ALA A 375 16.23 6.87 11.23
N LEU A 376 15.12 7.09 10.51
CA LEU A 376 15.14 7.27 9.07
C LEU A 376 15.79 8.59 8.67
N ASN A 377 16.61 8.54 7.61
CA ASN A 377 17.23 9.72 7.03
C ASN A 377 16.16 10.67 6.47
N SER A 378 16.40 11.98 6.54
CA SER A 378 15.49 13.02 6.01
C SER A 378 15.32 13.00 4.48
N THR A 379 16.06 12.16 3.76
CA THR A 379 15.85 11.91 2.33
C THR A 379 14.81 10.81 2.07
N LEU A 380 14.53 9.95 3.06
CA LEU A 380 13.62 8.79 2.97
C LEU A 380 13.96 7.81 1.84
N ILE A 381 15.22 7.80 1.38
CA ILE A 381 15.68 6.83 0.40
C ILE A 381 15.44 5.42 0.94
N ASN A 382 14.78 4.61 0.12
CA ASN A 382 14.57 3.21 0.44
C ASN A 382 14.65 2.30 -0.79
N ILE A 383 14.98 1.04 -0.51
CA ILE A 383 15.06 -0.07 -1.47
C ILE A 383 13.95 -1.06 -1.11
N VAL A 384 12.71 -0.58 -1.11
CA VAL A 384 11.49 -1.28 -0.70
C VAL A 384 11.52 -1.68 0.78
N HIS A 385 12.33 -2.66 1.18
CA HIS A 385 12.36 -3.14 2.56
C HIS A 385 13.47 -2.53 3.39
N HIS A 386 14.37 -1.70 2.83
CA HIS A 386 15.47 -1.07 3.57
C HIS A 386 15.40 0.43 3.42
N PHE A 387 15.58 1.16 4.51
CA PHE A 387 15.68 2.61 4.49
C PHE A 387 17.10 3.04 4.81
N HIS A 388 17.53 4.15 4.21
CA HIS A 388 18.73 4.82 4.67
C HIS A 388 18.47 5.39 6.07
N LEU A 389 19.35 5.06 7.00
CA LEU A 389 19.32 5.56 8.36
C LEU A 389 20.09 6.88 8.48
N ARG A 390 19.84 7.61 9.57
CA ARG A 390 20.70 8.71 10.01
C ARG A 390 22.01 8.14 10.59
N ASP A 391 23.05 8.98 10.61
CA ASP A 391 24.41 8.57 10.97
C ASP A 391 24.55 8.07 12.42
N ASP A 392 23.64 8.48 13.31
CA ASP A 392 23.53 8.09 14.72
C ASP A 392 22.89 6.72 14.95
N PHE A 393 22.39 6.08 13.90
CA PHE A 393 21.76 4.76 13.97
C PHE A 393 22.50 3.69 13.16
N ARG A 394 22.33 2.44 13.59
CA ARG A 394 22.83 1.25 12.87
C ARG A 394 21.73 0.21 12.72
N PHE A 395 21.99 -0.73 11.83
CA PHE A 395 21.18 -1.93 11.69
C PHE A 395 21.80 -3.10 12.44
N ILE A 396 20.98 -4.10 12.77
CA ILE A 396 21.42 -5.43 13.21
C ILE A 396 20.80 -6.50 12.33
N ASP A 397 21.60 -7.48 11.91
CA ASP A 397 21.11 -8.70 11.28
C ASP A 397 20.72 -9.73 12.35
N VAL A 398 19.49 -10.23 12.28
CA VAL A 398 18.96 -11.16 13.28
C VAL A 398 19.41 -12.59 13.00
N ASP A 399 19.82 -13.31 14.04
CA ASP A 399 20.04 -14.75 13.95
C ASP A 399 18.72 -15.45 13.59
N ARG A 400 18.74 -16.27 12.53
CA ARG A 400 17.59 -17.05 12.03
C ARG A 400 16.98 -17.98 13.08
N ARG A 401 17.73 -18.36 14.12
CA ARG A 401 17.23 -19.12 15.27
C ARG A 401 16.32 -18.29 16.16
N MET A 402 16.49 -16.96 16.19
CA MET A 402 15.63 -16.04 16.94
C MET A 402 14.42 -15.60 16.13
N MET A 403 14.63 -15.18 14.87
CA MET A 403 13.56 -14.68 14.01
C MET A 403 13.93 -14.84 12.53
N VAL A 404 12.97 -15.29 11.72
CA VAL A 404 13.10 -15.44 10.27
C VAL A 404 11.76 -15.14 9.60
N VAL A 405 11.76 -14.64 8.37
CA VAL A 405 10.53 -14.46 7.58
C VAL A 405 10.30 -15.68 6.70
N ASN A 406 9.14 -16.31 6.84
CA ASN A 406 8.64 -17.26 5.84
C ASN A 406 7.88 -16.49 4.77
N HIS A 407 8.47 -16.37 3.57
CA HIS A 407 7.85 -15.73 2.42
C HIS A 407 7.22 -16.78 1.51
N TYR A 408 5.90 -16.83 1.47
CA TYR A 408 5.13 -17.70 0.59
C TYR A 408 5.07 -17.12 -0.81
N LYS A 409 6.26 -16.95 -1.40
CA LYS A 409 6.50 -16.26 -2.67
C LYS A 409 5.90 -17.02 -3.85
N TYR A 410 6.02 -18.34 -3.85
CA TYR A 410 5.64 -19.22 -4.96
C TYR A 410 4.46 -20.11 -4.55
N GLN A 411 3.32 -19.50 -4.24
CA GLN A 411 2.08 -20.23 -3.97
C GLN A 411 1.58 -20.99 -5.20
N VAL A 412 0.46 -21.71 -5.06
CA VAL A 412 -0.21 -22.37 -6.19
C VAL A 412 -0.46 -21.40 -7.36
N TRP A 413 -0.50 -21.95 -8.57
CA TRP A 413 -0.48 -21.14 -9.80
C TRP A 413 -1.61 -20.11 -9.89
N GLU A 414 -2.82 -20.48 -9.44
CA GLU A 414 -3.98 -19.59 -9.44
C GLU A 414 -3.76 -18.28 -8.65
N VAL A 415 -2.89 -18.31 -7.63
CA VAL A 415 -2.45 -17.14 -6.87
C VAL A 415 -1.24 -16.50 -7.54
N PHE A 416 -0.22 -17.29 -7.87
CA PHE A 416 1.04 -16.77 -8.40
C PHE A 416 0.87 -15.99 -9.71
N LYS A 417 -0.02 -16.44 -10.59
CA LYS A 417 -0.28 -15.80 -11.89
C LYS A 417 -0.69 -14.32 -11.77
N GLN A 418 -1.25 -13.90 -10.63
CA GLN A 418 -1.61 -12.50 -10.38
C GLN A 418 -0.39 -11.58 -10.38
N LYS A 419 0.82 -12.09 -10.08
CA LYS A 419 2.07 -11.32 -10.14
C LYS A 419 2.37 -10.83 -11.57
N PHE A 420 1.82 -11.45 -12.61
CA PHE A 420 1.98 -11.04 -14.02
C PHE A 420 1.16 -9.82 -14.43
N TYR A 421 0.19 -9.39 -13.61
CA TYR A 421 -0.63 -8.22 -13.94
C TYR A 421 0.22 -6.94 -13.93
N ARG A 422 0.85 -6.63 -12.79
CA ARG A 422 1.68 -5.42 -12.60
C ARG A 422 2.55 -5.52 -11.35
N ARG A 423 3.77 -4.98 -11.41
CA ARG A 423 4.64 -4.76 -10.23
C ARG A 423 4.38 -3.39 -9.61
N VAL A 424 4.35 -3.35 -8.28
CA VAL A 424 4.15 -2.12 -7.50
C VAL A 424 5.45 -1.33 -7.25
N ALA A 425 6.60 -2.02 -7.17
CA ALA A 425 7.91 -1.41 -6.98
C ALA A 425 8.27 -0.46 -8.14
N THR A 426 8.81 0.71 -7.80
CA THR A 426 9.12 1.79 -8.74
C THR A 426 10.18 1.36 -9.75
N TYR A 427 11.23 0.69 -9.27
CA TYR A 427 12.42 0.39 -10.08
C TYR A 427 12.49 -1.05 -10.60
N VAL A 428 11.42 -1.84 -10.44
CA VAL A 428 11.37 -3.23 -10.90
C VAL A 428 10.54 -3.33 -12.17
N ALA A 429 11.12 -3.92 -13.22
CA ALA A 429 10.44 -4.16 -14.49
C ALA A 429 9.20 -5.06 -14.32
N ASP A 430 8.16 -4.80 -15.10
CA ASP A 430 6.96 -5.65 -15.10
C ASP A 430 7.28 -7.04 -15.67
N TRP A 431 6.51 -8.05 -15.25
CA TRP A 431 6.71 -9.43 -15.70
C TRP A 431 6.56 -9.61 -17.20
N LYS A 432 5.70 -8.80 -17.83
CA LYS A 432 5.45 -8.83 -19.26
C LYS A 432 6.60 -8.21 -20.08
N ASP A 433 7.50 -7.49 -19.42
CA ASP A 433 8.67 -6.89 -20.07
C ASP A 433 9.69 -7.98 -20.41
N GLU A 434 10.25 -7.94 -21.62
CA GLU A 434 11.31 -8.86 -22.03
C GLU A 434 12.67 -8.43 -21.48
N GLN A 435 12.81 -7.16 -21.08
CA GLN A 435 13.98 -6.69 -20.39
C GLN A 435 14.06 -7.35 -19.00
N ASN A 436 15.22 -7.90 -18.66
CA ASN A 436 15.51 -8.51 -17.36
C ASN A 436 14.77 -9.82 -17.03
N VAL A 437 14.43 -10.64 -18.03
CA VAL A 437 13.88 -12.01 -17.81
C VAL A 437 14.75 -12.85 -16.88
N ARG A 438 16.07 -12.64 -16.87
CA ARG A 438 17.04 -13.34 -15.99
C ARG A 438 17.25 -12.68 -14.62
N SER A 439 16.48 -11.64 -14.26
CA SER A 439 16.61 -11.00 -12.94
C SER A 439 16.22 -11.94 -11.80
N LYS A 440 16.91 -11.82 -10.65
CA LYS A 440 16.55 -12.46 -9.37
C LYS A 440 15.17 -12.01 -8.84
N ASP A 441 14.60 -10.94 -9.40
CA ASP A 441 13.23 -10.52 -9.09
C ASP A 441 12.16 -11.44 -9.70
N ARG A 442 12.50 -12.24 -10.71
CA ARG A 442 11.56 -13.15 -11.39
C ARG A 442 11.71 -14.59 -10.88
N ALA A 443 10.64 -15.36 -11.05
CA ALA A 443 10.68 -16.78 -10.73
C ALA A 443 11.53 -17.50 -11.79
N PRO A 444 12.52 -18.31 -11.37
CA PRO A 444 13.31 -19.11 -12.28
C PRO A 444 12.46 -19.98 -13.20
N GLY A 445 12.82 -20.00 -14.49
CA GLY A 445 12.16 -20.85 -15.48
C GLY A 445 10.75 -20.42 -15.90
N LEU A 446 10.38 -19.15 -15.67
CA LEU A 446 9.16 -18.54 -16.23
C LEU A 446 9.50 -17.48 -17.28
N GLY A 447 8.67 -17.40 -18.32
CA GLY A 447 8.73 -16.35 -19.34
C GLY A 447 7.92 -15.11 -18.94
N THR A 448 7.50 -14.34 -19.94
CA THR A 448 6.72 -13.09 -19.77
C THR A 448 5.20 -13.28 -19.78
N ARG A 449 4.75 -14.51 -20.04
CA ARG A 449 3.33 -14.88 -20.12
C ARG A 449 2.91 -15.71 -18.91
N ALA A 450 1.69 -15.47 -18.44
CA ALA A 450 1.07 -16.23 -17.36
C ALA A 450 0.56 -17.59 -17.86
N VAL A 451 1.49 -18.50 -18.19
CA VAL A 451 1.20 -19.90 -18.54
C VAL A 451 1.74 -20.82 -17.45
N GLU A 452 0.91 -21.72 -16.92
CA GLU A 452 1.28 -22.65 -15.86
C GLU A 452 2.28 -23.70 -16.37
N PRO A 453 3.47 -23.82 -15.75
CA PRO A 453 4.34 -24.96 -16.00
C PRO A 453 3.74 -26.26 -15.49
N VAL A 454 3.91 -27.36 -16.23
CA VAL A 454 3.40 -28.70 -15.86
C VAL A 454 3.89 -29.15 -14.49
N ASP A 455 5.11 -28.77 -14.12
CA ASP A 455 5.78 -29.11 -12.88
C ASP A 455 5.61 -28.05 -11.76
N TRP A 456 4.78 -27.02 -11.95
CA TRP A 456 4.68 -25.89 -11.01
C TRP A 456 4.46 -26.33 -9.56
N SER A 457 3.53 -27.27 -9.33
CA SER A 457 3.19 -27.75 -7.98
C SER A 457 4.37 -28.34 -7.22
N SER A 458 5.38 -28.87 -7.91
CA SER A 458 6.58 -29.48 -7.31
C SER A 458 7.81 -28.57 -7.31
N ARG A 459 7.74 -27.36 -7.88
CA ARG A 459 8.87 -26.42 -7.90
C ARG A 459 9.16 -25.82 -6.52
N PHE A 460 10.38 -25.30 -6.37
CA PHE A 460 10.84 -24.55 -5.20
C PHE A 460 10.73 -25.33 -3.87
N CYS A 461 10.93 -26.64 -3.96
CA CYS A 461 10.78 -27.57 -2.84
C CYS A 461 12.09 -28.34 -2.63
N GLU A 462 13.06 -27.69 -1.98
CA GLU A 462 14.38 -28.26 -1.68
C GLU A 462 14.48 -28.74 -0.23
N VAL A 463 13.77 -28.07 0.67
CA VAL A 463 13.73 -28.38 2.10
C VAL A 463 12.28 -28.43 2.57
N THR A 464 11.91 -29.55 3.20
CA THR A 464 10.68 -29.66 3.99
C THR A 464 10.86 -28.85 5.28
N ASP A 465 10.05 -27.81 5.45
CA ASP A 465 10.08 -26.93 6.61
C ASP A 465 8.67 -26.79 7.20
N THR A 466 8.47 -27.42 8.36
CA THR A 466 7.21 -27.40 9.11
C THR A 466 7.25 -26.50 10.34
N GLY A 467 8.35 -25.77 10.58
CA GLY A 467 8.57 -25.10 11.87
C GLY A 467 7.43 -24.14 12.25
N LEU A 468 7.02 -23.28 11.32
CA LEU A 468 5.91 -22.36 11.56
C LEU A 468 4.55 -23.09 11.64
N LYS A 469 4.32 -24.09 10.78
CA LYS A 469 3.12 -24.94 10.83
C LYS A 469 2.95 -25.60 12.20
N ASP A 470 4.00 -26.24 12.69
CA ASP A 470 3.97 -27.02 13.93
C ASP A 470 3.74 -26.09 15.12
N ARG A 471 4.37 -24.91 15.13
CA ARG A 471 4.15 -23.88 16.16
C ARG A 471 2.71 -23.35 16.14
N VAL A 472 2.19 -23.01 14.97
CA VAL A 472 0.83 -22.49 14.81
C VAL A 472 -0.22 -23.50 15.27
N LEU A 473 -0.08 -24.76 14.84
CA LEU A 473 -1.01 -25.82 15.24
C LEU A 473 -0.91 -26.11 16.75
N ARG A 474 0.30 -26.13 17.30
CA ARG A 474 0.51 -26.37 18.74
C ARG A 474 -0.06 -25.26 19.62
N ASN A 475 0.15 -24.00 19.24
CA ASN A 475 -0.12 -22.88 20.13
C ASN A 475 -1.50 -22.25 19.92
N PHE A 476 -2.06 -22.34 18.71
CA PHE A 476 -3.24 -21.56 18.33
C PHE A 476 -4.42 -22.41 17.85
N ALA A 477 -4.23 -23.69 17.54
CA ALA A 477 -5.36 -24.54 17.17
C ALA A 477 -6.28 -24.75 18.39
N ASN A 478 -7.58 -24.60 18.17
CA ASN A 478 -8.57 -24.84 19.21
C ASN A 478 -8.57 -26.33 19.61
N PRO A 479 -8.40 -26.67 20.90
CA PRO A 479 -8.32 -28.07 21.34
C PRO A 479 -9.55 -28.93 21.03
N LYS A 480 -10.73 -28.31 20.82
CA LYS A 480 -12.00 -29.02 20.60
C LYS A 480 -12.27 -29.36 19.14
N ASN A 481 -11.92 -28.47 18.22
CA ASN A 481 -12.26 -28.62 16.79
C ASN A 481 -11.06 -28.49 15.84
N SER A 482 -9.84 -28.30 16.38
CA SER A 482 -8.59 -28.14 15.64
C SER A 482 -8.57 -26.96 14.64
N LEU A 483 -9.52 -26.03 14.74
CA LEU A 483 -9.56 -24.83 13.90
C LEU A 483 -8.64 -23.75 14.46
N LEU A 484 -7.99 -23.02 13.55
CA LEU A 484 -7.18 -21.86 13.87
C LEU A 484 -8.06 -20.61 13.99
N PRO A 485 -7.61 -19.56 14.73
CA PRO A 485 -8.44 -18.40 15.02
C PRO A 485 -8.98 -17.70 13.77
N TRP A 486 -8.19 -17.63 12.70
CA TRP A 486 -8.58 -17.04 11.43
C TRP A 486 -9.56 -17.90 10.61
N GLN A 487 -9.65 -19.19 10.88
CA GLN A 487 -10.60 -20.10 10.22
C GLN A 487 -12.00 -20.02 10.83
N THR A 488 -12.15 -19.46 12.03
CA THR A 488 -13.46 -19.32 12.65
C THR A 488 -14.26 -18.20 11.98
N THR A 489 -15.48 -18.53 11.53
CA THR A 489 -16.47 -17.55 11.11
C THR A 489 -17.03 -16.86 12.34
N THR A 490 -16.47 -15.73 12.76
CA THR A 490 -17.18 -14.82 13.65
C THR A 490 -18.28 -14.08 12.86
N ASN A 491 -19.26 -14.82 12.37
CA ASN A 491 -20.59 -14.30 12.05
C ASN A 491 -21.48 -14.55 13.27
N LYS A 492 -21.32 -13.72 14.30
CA LYS A 492 -22.42 -13.47 15.23
C LYS A 492 -22.90 -12.06 14.97
N LYS A 493 -23.96 -11.98 14.15
CA LYS A 493 -24.73 -10.81 13.69
C LYS A 493 -24.32 -10.19 12.35
N ALA A 494 -24.67 -10.89 11.26
CA ALA A 494 -25.16 -10.25 10.04
C ALA A 494 -26.31 -11.12 9.52
N GLY A 495 -27.47 -10.51 9.30
CA GLY A 495 -28.75 -11.19 9.09
C GLY A 495 -28.76 -12.12 7.88
N THR A 496 -29.48 -13.21 8.06
CA THR A 496 -30.08 -14.07 7.03
C THR A 496 -30.56 -13.29 5.81
N TRP A 497 -29.91 -13.48 4.66
CA TRP A 497 -30.52 -13.39 3.32
C TRP A 497 -29.67 -14.23 2.34
N PHE A 498 -29.91 -15.54 2.32
CA PHE A 498 -29.76 -16.32 1.10
C PHE A 498 -31.10 -16.99 0.85
N VAL A 499 -31.78 -16.51 -0.19
CA VAL A 499 -32.93 -17.18 -0.80
C VAL A 499 -32.37 -18.40 -1.52
N GLU A 500 -32.83 -19.59 -1.13
CA GLU A 500 -32.56 -20.84 -1.80
C GLU A 500 -33.31 -20.87 -3.14
N GLU A 501 -32.59 -21.02 -4.25
CA GLU A 501 -33.16 -21.52 -5.50
C GLU A 501 -33.26 -23.05 -5.39
N GLU A 502 -34.44 -23.56 -5.01
CA GLU A 502 -34.77 -24.98 -5.11
C GLU A 502 -35.07 -25.35 -6.57
N ASN A 503 -34.17 -26.13 -7.14
CA ASN A 503 -34.34 -26.80 -8.41
C ASN A 503 -35.07 -28.13 -8.17
N THR A 504 -36.40 -28.16 -8.33
CA THR A 504 -37.20 -29.39 -8.26
C THR A 504 -37.42 -29.95 -9.67
N ASN A 505 -36.79 -31.10 -9.94
CA ASN A 505 -37.18 -31.99 -11.03
C ASN A 505 -36.94 -33.44 -10.60
N LYS A 506 -38.02 -34.12 -10.17
CA LYS A 506 -38.19 -35.58 -10.25
C LYS A 506 -39.68 -35.97 -10.07
N VAL A 507 -40.36 -35.98 -11.21
CA VAL A 507 -41.25 -37.03 -11.77
C VAL A 507 -40.89 -38.44 -11.21
N GLN A 508 -41.74 -39.42 -10.86
CA GLN A 508 -43.17 -39.75 -11.09
C GLN A 508 -43.63 -40.87 -10.11
N GLU A 509 -44.95 -40.94 -9.84
CA GLU A 509 -45.89 -42.10 -9.75
C GLU A 509 -45.47 -43.45 -9.11
N LYS A 510 -46.34 -44.30 -8.54
CA LYS A 510 -47.74 -44.40 -8.10
C LYS A 510 -47.78 -45.77 -7.38
N GLU A 511 -48.59 -45.86 -6.33
CA GLU A 511 -48.96 -47.07 -5.54
C GLU A 511 -47.85 -47.83 -4.80
#